data_AF-A0A4Q5YZD5-F1
#
_entry.id   AF-A0A4Q5YZD5-F1
#
_cell.length_a   1.000
_cell.length_b   1.000
_cell.length_c   1.000
_cell.angle_alpha   90.00
_cell.angle_beta   90.00
_cell.angle_gamma   90.00
#
_symmetry.space_group_name_H-M   'P 1'
#
loop_
_entity.id
_entity.type
_entity.pdbx_description
1 polymer ?
#
loop_
_entity_poly.entity_id
_entity_poly.type
_entity_poly.pdbx_seq_one_letter_code
_entity_poly.pdbx_strand_id
1 'polypeptide(L)'
;MLVLWPLKPFWIDEWRLLYNVKFKDSKALWGPLDFTQQFPRLFLVLLKQFTHALGYSYFSLRLPAFFVSVSSMILAWRLMKRHLVLESYYKYLFVLVLVSSQTFTDYLVQFKQYEMEIFLSLLGFWQLSVLIDLHKGISAPGRYLLLCLSLLAAPFFSYTYPIAMAPVFPVCMLLSWQASRSGMSLSRLLYIWAPLVLLAFAIGIFYAVDVSQLMQDEAMHKYWSYRMLSAKNPWLEIPESIWGLFAKTGSGFLFEIIFGILGMAGLGIAIKTLWKNRNAKQDQRPWLLLLYAVLLMLGIIVLFLAGKLPLSEPKFNAFAVPAISILIIHLLDTIYEAGRKKAVLWITALLFAGLAGNIVSTVINSFTAPEYSKRVRIYKNTEQAIVKAQQAGVPLLVTPGVAYPDDIVHVAP
;
A
#
# COMPACT_ATOMS: atom_id res chain seq x y z
N MET A 1 -1.95 37.16 4.04
CA MET A 1 -2.70 36.07 3.38
C MET A 1 -3.34 35.23 4.48
N LEU A 2 -4.66 35.23 4.59
CA LEU A 2 -5.37 34.35 5.53
C LEU A 2 -5.21 32.92 5.04
N VAL A 3 -4.30 32.17 5.67
CA VAL A 3 -4.17 30.74 5.42
C VAL A 3 -5.37 30.08 6.12
N LEU A 4 -6.44 29.83 5.36
CA LEU A 4 -7.69 29.24 5.86
C LEU A 4 -7.49 27.83 6.43
N TRP A 5 -6.38 27.15 6.10
CA TRP A 5 -6.04 25.82 6.60
C TRP A 5 -4.59 25.71 7.08
N PRO A 6 -4.34 25.26 8.32
CA PRO A 6 -2.99 25.09 8.83
C PRO A 6 -2.15 24.19 7.91
N LEU A 7 -0.96 24.67 7.54
CA LEU A 7 0.00 23.89 6.75
C LEU A 7 0.61 22.81 7.65
N LYS A 8 0.48 21.53 7.27
CA LYS A 8 1.16 20.41 7.93
C LYS A 8 2.62 20.41 7.49
N PRO A 9 3.60 20.75 8.34
CA PRO A 9 4.99 20.88 7.89
C PRO A 9 5.53 19.57 7.31
N PHE A 10 6.51 19.68 6.41
CA PHE A 10 7.20 18.53 5.84
C PHE A 10 7.93 17.75 6.94
N TRP A 11 7.81 16.43 6.88
CA TRP A 11 8.64 15.51 7.67
C TRP A 11 10.05 15.41 7.08
N ILE A 12 11.01 14.90 7.87
CA ILE A 12 12.41 14.75 7.45
C ILE A 12 12.58 14.04 6.10
N ASP A 13 11.85 12.95 5.88
CA ASP A 13 11.90 12.20 4.62
C ASP A 13 11.34 13.01 3.45
N GLU A 14 10.30 13.82 3.66
CA GLU A 14 9.73 14.67 2.61
C GLU A 14 10.74 15.75 2.19
N TRP A 15 11.50 16.31 3.13
CA TRP A 15 12.59 17.23 2.81
C TRP A 15 13.72 16.57 2.01
N ARG A 16 14.12 15.36 2.40
CA ARG A 16 15.13 14.57 1.67
C ARG A 16 14.67 14.24 0.25
N LEU A 17 13.39 13.90 0.08
CA LEU A 17 12.82 13.65 -1.23
C LEU A 17 12.74 14.93 -2.07
N LEU A 18 12.31 16.04 -1.46
CA LEU A 18 12.23 17.34 -2.13
C LEU A 18 13.61 17.79 -2.62
N TYR A 19 14.67 17.55 -1.84
CA TYR A 19 16.03 17.84 -2.26
C TYR A 19 16.38 17.11 -3.56
N ASN A 20 16.16 15.78 -3.61
CA ASN A 20 16.41 14.99 -4.80
C ASN A 20 15.59 15.49 -6.00
N VAL A 21 14.29 15.70 -5.82
CA VAL A 21 13.36 16.11 -6.89
C VAL A 21 13.66 17.51 -7.42
N LYS A 22 14.06 18.44 -6.55
CA LYS A 22 14.35 19.83 -6.92
C LYS A 22 15.72 19.96 -7.59
N PHE A 23 16.76 19.35 -7.02
CA PHE A 23 18.15 19.63 -7.39
C PHE A 23 18.79 18.62 -8.34
N LYS A 24 18.37 17.34 -8.37
CA LYS A 24 18.86 16.37 -9.37
C LYS A 24 18.12 16.52 -10.68
N ASP A 25 18.80 16.42 -11.82
CA ASP A 25 18.12 16.32 -13.11
C ASP A 25 17.38 14.97 -13.27
N SER A 26 16.53 14.85 -14.29
CA SER A 26 15.73 13.64 -14.49
C SER A 26 16.57 12.39 -14.73
N LYS A 27 17.78 12.51 -15.28
CA LYS A 27 18.69 11.39 -15.53
C LYS A 27 19.33 10.91 -14.22
N ALA A 28 19.78 11.84 -13.39
CA ALA A 28 20.38 11.57 -12.09
C ALA A 28 19.39 10.93 -11.10
N LEU A 29 18.08 11.14 -11.27
CA LEU A 29 17.06 10.45 -10.48
C LEU A 29 17.04 8.92 -10.68
N TRP A 30 17.56 8.41 -11.80
CA TRP A 30 17.70 6.96 -12.04
C TRP A 30 18.94 6.35 -11.38
N GLY A 31 19.83 7.17 -10.81
CA GLY A 31 20.97 6.73 -10.03
C GLY A 31 20.71 6.78 -8.52
N PRO A 32 21.76 6.70 -7.68
CA PRO A 32 21.64 6.80 -6.23
C PRO A 32 20.95 8.10 -5.81
N LEU A 33 19.96 8.01 -4.90
CA LEU A 33 19.34 9.18 -4.29
C LEU A 33 20.14 9.64 -3.07
N ASP A 34 20.15 10.94 -2.83
CA ASP A 34 20.79 11.49 -1.65
C ASP A 34 19.99 11.12 -0.40
N PHE A 35 20.67 11.07 0.75
CA PHE A 35 20.09 10.76 2.06
C PHE A 35 19.43 9.37 2.16
N THR A 36 20.06 8.37 1.51
CA THR A 36 19.64 6.96 1.55
C THR A 36 18.14 6.80 1.27
N GLN A 37 17.61 7.59 0.34
CA GLN A 37 16.21 7.50 -0.07
C GLN A 37 16.04 6.41 -1.12
N GLN A 38 14.89 5.73 -1.08
CA GLN A 38 14.53 4.73 -2.06
C GLN A 38 13.09 4.97 -2.51
N PHE A 39 12.90 5.04 -3.82
CA PHE A 39 11.67 5.54 -4.43
C PHE A 39 11.53 5.00 -5.85
N PRO A 40 10.37 4.45 -6.25
CA PRO A 40 10.15 4.00 -7.63
C PRO A 40 10.47 5.09 -8.65
N ARG A 41 11.42 4.83 -9.55
CA ARG A 41 12.11 5.89 -10.31
C ARG A 41 11.20 6.58 -11.31
N LEU A 42 10.34 5.82 -11.98
CA LEU A 42 9.39 6.40 -12.91
C LEU A 42 8.41 7.32 -12.18
N PHE A 43 7.88 6.89 -11.02
CA PHE A 43 7.05 7.75 -10.19
C PHE A 43 7.80 9.03 -9.82
N LEU A 44 9.04 8.93 -9.37
CA LEU A 44 9.84 10.07 -8.94
C LEU A 44 10.12 11.08 -10.07
N VAL A 45 10.38 10.59 -11.28
CA VAL A 45 10.58 11.44 -12.47
C VAL A 45 9.30 12.16 -12.87
N LEU A 46 8.16 11.46 -12.89
CA LEU A 46 6.86 12.08 -13.18
C LEU A 46 6.48 13.11 -12.11
N LEU A 47 6.77 12.79 -10.86
CA LEU A 47 6.58 13.68 -9.72
C LEU A 47 7.44 14.95 -9.85
N LYS A 48 8.69 14.82 -10.29
CA LYS A 48 9.56 15.96 -10.61
C LYS A 48 8.96 16.82 -11.71
N GLN A 49 8.52 16.23 -12.82
CA GLN A 49 7.94 16.98 -13.94
C GLN A 49 6.69 17.75 -13.51
N PHE A 50 5.80 17.09 -12.77
CA PHE A 50 4.57 17.68 -12.23
C PHE A 50 4.86 18.85 -11.29
N THR A 51 5.76 18.64 -10.32
CA THR A 51 6.08 19.65 -9.30
C THR A 51 6.91 20.81 -9.86
N HIS A 52 7.80 20.54 -10.83
CA HIS A 52 8.53 21.57 -11.55
C HIS A 52 7.59 22.52 -12.31
N ALA A 53 6.60 21.97 -13.03
CA ALA A 53 5.61 22.76 -13.76
C ALA A 53 4.77 23.67 -12.85
N LEU A 54 4.64 23.33 -11.57
CA LEU A 54 3.87 24.06 -10.56
C LEU A 54 4.76 24.80 -9.54
N GLY A 55 6.05 24.98 -9.85
CA GLY A 55 6.99 25.79 -9.07
C GLY A 55 7.35 25.21 -7.70
N TYR A 56 7.23 23.89 -7.49
CA TYR A 56 7.53 23.20 -6.24
C TYR A 56 6.79 23.78 -5.01
N SER A 57 5.59 24.30 -5.22
CA SER A 57 4.74 24.78 -4.12
C SER A 57 4.37 23.63 -3.19
N TYR A 58 4.09 23.95 -1.92
CA TYR A 58 3.65 22.98 -0.92
C TYR A 58 2.48 22.11 -1.41
N PHE A 59 1.48 22.73 -2.05
CA PHE A 59 0.34 22.02 -2.61
C PHE A 59 0.74 21.11 -3.77
N SER A 60 1.58 21.58 -4.70
CA SER A 60 2.01 20.77 -5.84
C SER A 60 2.73 19.48 -5.44
N LEU A 61 3.49 19.50 -4.34
CA LEU A 61 4.21 18.33 -3.84
C LEU A 61 3.27 17.26 -3.29
N ARG A 62 2.15 17.65 -2.68
CA ARG A 62 1.23 16.74 -1.97
C ARG A 62 0.01 16.32 -2.80
N LEU A 63 -0.29 17.09 -3.84
CA LEU A 63 -1.44 16.87 -4.72
C LEU A 63 -1.42 15.49 -5.43
N PRO A 64 -0.28 14.95 -5.89
CA PRO A 64 -0.23 13.61 -6.47
C PRO A 64 -0.69 12.51 -5.49
N ALA A 65 -0.18 12.51 -4.25
CA ALA A 65 -0.60 11.54 -3.24
C ALA A 65 -2.10 11.66 -2.95
N PHE A 66 -2.61 12.88 -2.81
CA PHE A 66 -4.04 13.12 -2.61
C PHE A 66 -4.90 12.55 -3.75
N PHE A 67 -4.52 12.79 -5.02
CA PHE A 67 -5.26 12.24 -6.15
C PHE A 67 -5.21 10.71 -6.21
N VAL A 68 -4.07 10.12 -5.85
CA VAL A 68 -3.92 8.66 -5.78
C VAL A 68 -4.85 8.09 -4.71
N SER A 69 -4.89 8.69 -3.51
CA SER A 69 -5.79 8.23 -2.44
C SER A 69 -7.27 8.39 -2.78
N VAL A 70 -7.69 9.51 -3.38
CA VAL A 70 -9.06 9.68 -3.86
C VAL A 70 -9.39 8.64 -4.93
N SER A 71 -8.46 8.37 -5.85
CA SER A 71 -8.61 7.34 -6.87
C SER A 71 -8.72 5.94 -6.26
N SER A 72 -7.95 5.65 -5.20
CA SER A 72 -8.06 4.41 -4.43
C SER A 72 -9.44 4.23 -3.83
N MET A 73 -10.02 5.28 -3.23
CA MET A 73 -11.38 5.23 -2.68
C MET A 73 -12.44 4.93 -3.77
N ILE A 74 -12.35 5.62 -4.90
CA ILE A 74 -13.27 5.43 -6.03
C ILE A 74 -13.14 4.02 -6.61
N LEU A 75 -11.90 3.54 -6.80
CA LEU A 75 -11.63 2.21 -7.33
C LEU A 75 -12.10 1.12 -6.36
N ALA A 76 -11.80 1.26 -5.07
CA ALA A 76 -12.30 0.37 -4.02
C ALA A 76 -13.82 0.27 -4.07
N TRP A 77 -14.53 1.41 -4.04
CA TRP A 77 -15.99 1.43 -4.10
C TRP A 77 -16.54 0.72 -5.36
N ARG A 78 -15.97 1.00 -6.53
CA ARG A 78 -16.38 0.37 -7.79
C ARG A 78 -16.15 -1.14 -7.80
N LEU A 79 -15.01 -1.59 -7.28
CA LEU A 79 -14.71 -3.01 -7.14
C LEU A 79 -15.70 -3.70 -6.20
N MET A 80 -15.96 -3.12 -5.03
CA MET A 80 -16.88 -3.71 -4.07
C MET A 80 -18.31 -3.77 -4.59
N LYS A 81 -18.76 -2.73 -5.31
CA LYS A 81 -20.06 -2.75 -6.00
C LYS A 81 -20.18 -3.88 -7.02
N ARG A 82 -19.08 -4.21 -7.70
CA ARG A 82 -19.04 -5.26 -8.74
C ARG A 82 -18.90 -6.67 -8.18
N HIS A 83 -18.17 -6.83 -7.08
CA HIS A 83 -17.68 -8.14 -6.63
C HIS A 83 -18.40 -8.70 -5.41
N LEU A 84 -18.83 -7.85 -4.48
CA LEU A 84 -19.61 -8.31 -3.34
C LEU A 84 -21.10 -8.33 -3.68
N VAL A 85 -21.62 -9.54 -3.81
CA VAL A 85 -23.07 -9.83 -3.77
C VAL A 85 -23.62 -9.69 -2.35
N LEU A 86 -22.72 -9.56 -1.36
CA LEU A 86 -23.09 -9.41 0.04
C LEU A 86 -23.90 -8.14 0.31
N GLU A 87 -24.50 -8.13 1.49
CA GLU A 87 -25.24 -7.00 2.05
C GLU A 87 -24.54 -5.65 1.80
N SER A 88 -25.35 -4.63 1.51
CA SER A 88 -24.87 -3.32 1.04
C SER A 88 -23.82 -2.70 1.98
N TYR A 89 -23.90 -2.95 3.29
CA TYR A 89 -23.01 -2.37 4.29
C TYR A 89 -21.55 -2.85 4.19
N TYR A 90 -21.27 -4.07 3.71
CA TYR A 90 -19.88 -4.55 3.60
C TYR A 90 -19.04 -3.76 2.59
N LYS A 91 -19.69 -3.13 1.60
CA LYS A 91 -19.03 -2.25 0.63
C LYS A 91 -18.48 -1.01 1.33
N TYR A 92 -19.25 -0.45 2.25
CA TYR A 92 -18.81 0.68 3.07
C TYR A 92 -17.74 0.25 4.06
N LEU A 93 -17.88 -0.93 4.69
CA LEU A 93 -16.88 -1.46 5.61
C LEU A 93 -15.53 -1.63 4.92
N PHE A 94 -15.49 -2.20 3.71
CA PHE A 94 -14.25 -2.36 2.93
C PHE A 94 -13.55 -1.02 2.68
N VAL A 95 -14.29 -0.03 2.18
CA VAL A 95 -13.72 1.31 1.93
C VAL A 95 -13.25 1.92 3.23
N LEU A 96 -14.02 1.77 4.32
CA LEU A 96 -13.70 2.34 5.61
C LEU A 96 -12.42 1.74 6.20
N VAL A 97 -12.24 0.41 6.12
CA VAL A 97 -11.00 -0.26 6.54
C VAL A 97 -9.79 0.31 5.79
N LEU A 98 -9.93 0.51 4.48
CA LEU A 98 -8.87 1.06 3.66
C LEU A 98 -8.51 2.49 4.09
N VAL A 99 -9.51 3.38 4.17
CA VAL A 99 -9.26 4.80 4.48
C VAL A 99 -8.89 5.05 5.94
N SER A 100 -9.21 4.13 6.84
CA SER A 100 -8.79 4.18 8.24
C SER A 100 -7.45 3.51 8.49
N SER A 101 -6.87 2.83 7.51
CA SER A 101 -5.57 2.18 7.69
C SER A 101 -4.52 3.24 8.00
N GLN A 102 -3.58 2.91 8.90
CA GLN A 102 -2.57 3.87 9.36
C GLN A 102 -1.80 4.49 8.18
N THR A 103 -1.45 3.69 7.17
CA THR A 103 -0.78 4.19 5.97
C THR A 103 -1.64 5.26 5.28
N PHE A 104 -2.92 4.96 5.02
CA PHE A 104 -3.81 5.89 4.33
C PHE A 104 -3.95 7.21 5.10
N THR A 105 -4.22 7.14 6.41
CA THR A 105 -4.44 8.35 7.22
C THR A 105 -3.17 9.18 7.40
N ASP A 106 -2.01 8.53 7.55
CA ASP A 106 -0.74 9.23 7.73
C ASP A 106 -0.24 9.86 6.42
N TYR A 107 -0.36 9.15 5.29
CA TYR A 107 0.30 9.50 4.03
C TYR A 107 -0.61 10.10 2.94
N LEU A 108 -1.93 10.21 3.16
CA LEU A 108 -2.92 10.83 2.26
C LEU A 108 -2.44 12.15 1.61
N VAL A 109 -1.76 12.99 2.39
CA VAL A 109 -1.25 14.30 1.94
C VAL A 109 0.25 14.45 2.19
N GLN A 110 1.00 13.35 2.27
CA GLN A 110 2.47 13.43 2.37
C GLN A 110 3.11 13.25 1.00
N PHE A 111 4.26 13.87 0.82
CA PHE A 111 5.11 13.68 -0.36
C PHE A 111 5.83 12.33 -0.31
N LYS A 112 5.08 11.22 -0.41
CA LYS A 112 5.56 9.82 -0.37
C LYS A 112 4.74 8.91 -1.29
N GLN A 113 5.28 7.74 -1.61
CA GLN A 113 4.68 6.75 -2.53
C GLN A 113 3.68 5.79 -1.88
N TYR A 114 3.53 5.76 -0.55
CA TYR A 114 2.82 4.64 0.10
C TYR A 114 1.33 4.52 -0.29
N GLU A 115 0.69 5.63 -0.64
CA GLU A 115 -0.69 5.63 -1.18
C GLU A 115 -0.80 4.91 -2.53
N MET A 116 0.27 4.96 -3.33
CA MET A 116 0.37 4.25 -4.60
C MET A 116 0.39 2.73 -4.40
N GLU A 117 0.96 2.24 -3.29
CA GLU A 117 0.98 0.81 -2.96
C GLU A 117 -0.45 0.27 -2.75
N ILE A 118 -1.31 1.03 -2.06
CA ILE A 118 -2.72 0.70 -1.86
C ILE A 118 -3.48 0.76 -3.20
N PHE A 119 -3.28 1.85 -3.96
CA PHE A 119 -3.91 2.03 -5.27
C PHE A 119 -3.60 0.88 -6.22
N LEU A 120 -2.33 0.49 -6.33
CA LEU A 120 -1.88 -0.55 -7.24
C LEU A 120 -2.27 -1.95 -6.79
N SER A 121 -2.44 -2.18 -5.48
CA SER A 121 -3.06 -3.41 -4.98
C SER A 121 -4.53 -3.53 -5.42
N LEU A 122 -5.30 -2.44 -5.30
CA LEU A 122 -6.67 -2.38 -5.85
C LEU A 122 -6.70 -2.53 -7.37
N LEU A 123 -5.73 -1.94 -8.08
CA LEU A 123 -5.57 -2.12 -9.52
C LEU A 123 -5.31 -3.60 -9.85
N GLY A 124 -4.51 -4.30 -9.05
CA GLY A 124 -4.30 -5.76 -9.17
C GLY A 124 -5.60 -6.55 -9.04
N PHE A 125 -6.49 -6.16 -8.12
CA PHE A 125 -7.81 -6.79 -7.98
C PHE A 125 -8.68 -6.53 -9.21
N TRP A 126 -8.65 -5.30 -9.73
CA TRP A 126 -9.34 -4.96 -10.97
C TRP A 126 -8.82 -5.79 -12.15
N GLN A 127 -7.49 -5.92 -12.29
CA GLN A 127 -6.86 -6.70 -13.36
C GLN A 127 -7.26 -8.18 -13.27
N LEU A 128 -7.22 -8.77 -12.08
CA LEU A 128 -7.72 -10.13 -11.85
C LEU A 128 -9.20 -10.26 -12.23
N SER A 129 -10.05 -9.29 -11.88
CA SER A 129 -11.45 -9.30 -12.30
C SER A 129 -11.60 -9.34 -13.81
N VAL A 130 -10.82 -8.56 -14.56
CA VAL A 130 -10.89 -8.52 -16.02
C VAL A 130 -10.43 -9.88 -16.59
N LEU A 131 -9.37 -10.47 -16.05
CA LEU A 131 -8.92 -11.81 -16.46
C LEU A 131 -10.00 -12.88 -16.22
N ILE A 132 -10.74 -12.80 -15.10
CA ILE A 132 -11.89 -13.66 -14.82
C ILE A 132 -13.03 -13.42 -15.83
N ASP A 133 -13.29 -12.17 -16.23
CA ASP A 133 -14.28 -11.86 -17.27
C ASP A 133 -13.90 -12.50 -18.61
N LEU A 134 -12.64 -12.36 -19.02
CA LEU A 134 -12.11 -12.92 -20.26
C LEU A 134 -12.22 -14.44 -20.28
N HIS A 135 -11.90 -15.10 -19.17
CA HIS A 135 -12.10 -16.55 -19.01
C HIS A 135 -13.56 -16.96 -19.26
N LYS A 136 -14.51 -16.15 -18.77
CA LYS A 136 -15.95 -16.34 -18.98
C LYS A 136 -16.44 -15.92 -20.38
N GLY A 137 -15.54 -15.54 -21.28
CA GLY A 137 -15.86 -15.07 -22.63
C GLY A 137 -16.41 -13.64 -22.69
N ILE A 138 -16.40 -12.90 -21.58
CA ILE A 138 -16.83 -11.50 -21.53
C ILE A 138 -15.63 -10.64 -21.92
N SER A 139 -15.59 -10.19 -23.16
CA SER A 139 -14.52 -9.34 -23.66
C SER A 139 -15.02 -7.95 -24.05
N ALA A 140 -14.21 -6.94 -23.76
CA ALA A 140 -14.39 -5.59 -24.26
C ALA A 140 -13.01 -5.07 -24.68
N PRO A 141 -12.76 -4.78 -25.97
CA PRO A 141 -11.42 -4.46 -26.47
C PRO A 141 -10.73 -3.34 -25.70
N GLY A 142 -11.45 -2.26 -25.37
CA GLY A 142 -10.90 -1.16 -24.58
C GLY A 142 -10.48 -1.56 -23.16
N ARG A 143 -11.21 -2.47 -22.51
CA ARG A 143 -10.84 -3.00 -21.19
C ARG A 143 -9.62 -3.91 -21.27
N TYR A 144 -9.50 -4.69 -22.34
CA TYR A 144 -8.35 -5.53 -22.59
C TYR A 144 -7.09 -4.70 -22.85
N LEU A 145 -7.19 -3.67 -23.69
CA LEU A 145 -6.09 -2.72 -23.92
C LEU A 145 -5.65 -2.06 -22.60
N LEU A 146 -6.62 -1.57 -21.80
CA LEU A 146 -6.31 -0.97 -20.50
C LEU A 146 -5.67 -1.97 -19.53
N LEU A 147 -6.10 -3.23 -19.54
CA LEU A 147 -5.47 -4.31 -18.77
C LEU A 147 -4.00 -4.45 -19.17
N CYS A 148 -3.70 -4.61 -20.47
CA CYS A 148 -2.32 -4.75 -20.96
C CYS A 148 -1.45 -3.53 -20.63
N LEU A 149 -1.94 -2.32 -20.89
CA LEU A 149 -1.20 -1.08 -20.61
C LEU A 149 -0.93 -0.91 -19.11
N SER A 150 -1.91 -1.21 -18.27
CA SER A 150 -1.75 -1.12 -16.82
C SER A 150 -0.76 -2.14 -16.27
N LEU A 151 -0.73 -3.38 -16.80
CA LEU A 151 0.23 -4.41 -16.42
C LEU A 151 1.68 -4.08 -16.85
N LEU A 152 1.84 -3.36 -17.95
CA LEU A 152 3.15 -2.85 -18.39
C LEU A 152 3.65 -1.70 -17.53
N ALA A 153 2.76 -0.78 -17.13
CA ALA A 153 3.14 0.44 -16.42
C ALA A 153 3.28 0.25 -14.91
N ALA A 154 2.35 -0.48 -14.27
CA ALA A 154 2.21 -0.53 -12.82
C ALA A 154 3.48 -0.95 -12.03
N PRO A 155 4.31 -1.91 -12.48
CA PRO A 155 5.54 -2.27 -11.76
C PRO A 155 6.47 -1.08 -11.50
N PHE A 156 6.50 -0.09 -12.39
CA PHE A 156 7.39 1.07 -12.29
C PHE A 156 6.93 2.13 -11.27
N PHE A 157 5.75 1.95 -10.68
CA PHE A 157 5.16 2.88 -9.72
C PHE A 157 5.20 2.37 -8.27
N SER A 158 5.57 1.10 -8.04
CA SER A 158 5.55 0.47 -6.72
C SER A 158 6.50 -0.72 -6.64
N TYR A 159 7.32 -0.76 -5.60
CA TYR A 159 8.21 -1.90 -5.33
C TYR A 159 7.44 -3.14 -4.87
N THR A 160 6.23 -2.99 -4.33
CA THR A 160 5.43 -4.12 -3.82
C THR A 160 4.37 -4.63 -4.80
N TYR A 161 4.13 -3.93 -5.91
CA TYR A 161 3.17 -4.36 -6.93
C TYR A 161 3.46 -5.75 -7.50
N PRO A 162 4.71 -6.17 -7.76
CA PRO A 162 5.01 -7.56 -8.14
C PRO A 162 4.52 -8.58 -7.10
N ILE A 163 4.61 -8.25 -5.80
CA ILE A 163 4.13 -9.10 -4.71
C ILE A 163 2.60 -9.16 -4.72
N ALA A 164 1.94 -8.02 -4.87
CA ALA A 164 0.48 -7.94 -4.99
C ALA A 164 -0.02 -8.76 -6.20
N MET A 165 0.69 -8.75 -7.33
CA MET A 165 0.29 -9.49 -8.52
C MET A 165 0.67 -10.97 -8.54
N ALA A 166 1.62 -11.41 -7.72
CA ALA A 166 2.09 -12.79 -7.71
C ALA A 166 0.94 -13.82 -7.58
N PRO A 167 -0.09 -13.63 -6.73
CA PRO A 167 -1.25 -14.54 -6.66
C PRO A 167 -2.10 -14.64 -7.93
N VAL A 168 -2.04 -13.66 -8.83
CA VAL A 168 -2.83 -13.71 -10.09
C VAL A 168 -2.38 -14.85 -10.99
N PHE A 169 -1.08 -15.18 -11.00
CA PHE A 169 -0.52 -16.27 -11.80
C PHE A 169 -1.11 -17.65 -11.44
N PRO A 170 -1.04 -18.15 -10.20
CA PRO A 170 -1.64 -19.44 -9.84
C PRO A 170 -3.17 -19.43 -9.99
N VAL A 171 -3.85 -18.30 -9.77
CA VAL A 171 -5.29 -18.18 -10.01
C VAL A 171 -5.60 -18.37 -11.51
N CYS A 172 -4.86 -17.71 -12.40
CA CYS A 172 -5.05 -17.85 -13.85
C CYS A 172 -4.60 -19.23 -14.37
N MET A 173 -3.61 -19.85 -13.74
CA MET A 173 -3.20 -21.23 -14.03
C MET A 173 -4.31 -22.22 -13.71
N LEU A 174 -4.97 -22.06 -12.55
CA LEU A 174 -6.14 -22.87 -12.18
C LEU A 174 -7.29 -22.71 -13.19
N LEU A 175 -7.62 -21.47 -13.56
CA LEU A 175 -8.63 -21.17 -14.57
C LEU A 175 -8.29 -21.78 -15.94
N SER A 176 -7.02 -21.70 -16.34
CA SER A 176 -6.54 -22.26 -17.61
C SER A 176 -6.60 -23.78 -17.63
N TRP A 177 -6.30 -24.42 -16.49
CA TRP A 177 -6.40 -25.87 -16.34
C TRP A 177 -7.85 -26.37 -16.46
N GLN A 178 -8.80 -25.67 -15.85
CA GLN A 178 -10.23 -25.96 -15.98
C GLN A 178 -10.76 -25.71 -17.39
N ALA A 179 -10.34 -24.60 -17.99
CA ALA A 179 -10.62 -24.27 -19.38
C ALA A 179 -10.15 -25.39 -20.34
N SER A 180 -8.94 -25.90 -20.15
CA SER A 180 -8.40 -26.99 -20.97
C SER A 180 -9.25 -28.26 -20.86
N ARG A 181 -9.69 -28.62 -19.64
CA ARG A 181 -10.59 -29.77 -19.41
C ARG A 181 -11.99 -29.61 -20.01
N SER A 182 -12.45 -28.37 -20.19
CA SER A 182 -13.75 -28.07 -20.78
C SER A 182 -13.70 -27.85 -22.31
N GLY A 183 -12.54 -28.09 -22.95
CA GLY A 183 -12.37 -27.92 -24.39
C GLY A 183 -12.32 -26.47 -24.85
N MET A 184 -11.93 -25.54 -23.96
CA MET A 184 -11.76 -24.13 -24.32
C MET A 184 -10.69 -23.96 -25.42
N SER A 185 -10.96 -23.09 -26.40
CA SER A 185 -10.03 -22.84 -27.50
C SER A 185 -8.70 -22.28 -27.01
N LEU A 186 -7.60 -22.70 -27.66
CA LEU A 186 -6.26 -22.18 -27.42
C LEU A 186 -6.19 -20.65 -27.54
N SER A 187 -6.96 -20.07 -28.48
CA SER A 187 -7.04 -18.62 -28.65
C SER A 187 -7.49 -17.92 -27.36
N ARG A 188 -8.51 -18.43 -26.66
CA ARG A 188 -8.99 -17.81 -25.42
C ARG A 188 -7.97 -17.93 -24.28
N LEU A 189 -7.23 -19.05 -24.21
CA LEU A 189 -6.13 -19.19 -23.26
C LEU A 189 -5.03 -18.15 -23.53
N LEU A 190 -4.67 -17.93 -24.80
CA LEU A 190 -3.70 -16.90 -25.18
C LEU A 190 -4.15 -15.49 -24.77
N TYR A 191 -5.44 -15.17 -24.87
CA TYR A 191 -5.98 -13.88 -24.38
C TYR A 191 -5.85 -13.70 -22.87
N ILE A 192 -5.84 -14.77 -22.07
CA ILE A 192 -5.64 -14.68 -20.61
C ILE A 192 -4.15 -14.56 -20.27
N TRP A 193 -3.30 -15.30 -20.98
CA TRP A 193 -1.87 -15.37 -20.69
C TRP A 193 -1.05 -14.22 -21.28
N ALA A 194 -1.43 -13.67 -22.44
CA ALA A 194 -0.66 -12.58 -23.06
C ALA A 194 -0.46 -11.37 -22.11
N PRO A 195 -1.48 -10.87 -21.38
CA PRO A 195 -1.27 -9.81 -20.40
C PRO A 195 -0.33 -10.21 -19.25
N LEU A 196 -0.34 -11.47 -18.80
CA LEU A 196 0.54 -11.96 -17.74
C LEU A 196 2.00 -12.11 -18.20
N VAL A 197 2.22 -12.48 -19.46
CA VAL A 197 3.55 -12.47 -20.09
C VAL A 197 4.08 -11.04 -20.17
N LEU A 198 3.24 -10.07 -20.56
CA LEU A 198 3.60 -8.65 -20.56
C LEU A 198 3.97 -8.16 -19.15
N LEU A 199 3.20 -8.55 -18.12
CA LEU A 199 3.52 -8.25 -16.73
C LEU A 199 4.89 -8.83 -16.32
N ALA A 200 5.14 -10.12 -16.61
CA ALA A 200 6.40 -10.76 -16.27
C ALA A 200 7.59 -10.07 -16.94
N PHE A 201 7.43 -9.68 -18.22
CA PHE A 201 8.41 -8.90 -18.95
C PHE A 201 8.65 -7.52 -18.32
N ALA A 202 7.58 -6.80 -17.96
CA ALA A 202 7.68 -5.50 -17.30
C ALA A 202 8.36 -5.59 -15.92
N ILE A 203 8.05 -6.62 -15.12
CA ILE A 203 8.74 -6.90 -13.86
C ILE A 203 10.22 -7.17 -14.09
N GLY A 204 10.57 -7.93 -15.13
CA GLY A 204 11.97 -8.20 -15.49
C GLY A 204 12.75 -6.92 -15.82
N ILE A 205 12.16 -6.02 -16.62
CA ILE A 205 12.75 -4.71 -16.92
C ILE A 205 12.85 -3.85 -15.66
N PHE A 206 11.77 -3.75 -14.89
CA PHE A 206 11.73 -3.00 -13.64
C PHE A 206 12.81 -3.48 -12.65
N TYR A 207 12.98 -4.79 -12.52
CA TYR A 207 14.03 -5.37 -11.70
C TYR A 207 15.41 -4.98 -12.20
N ALA A 208 15.67 -5.15 -13.50
CA ALA A 208 16.97 -4.85 -14.10
C ALA A 208 17.36 -3.38 -13.96
N VAL A 209 16.40 -2.45 -14.16
CA VAL A 209 16.66 -1.01 -14.24
C VAL A 209 16.61 -0.33 -12.87
N ASP A 210 15.75 -0.76 -11.94
CA ASP A 210 15.49 -0.07 -10.67
C ASP A 210 15.83 -0.94 -9.45
N VAL A 211 15.14 -2.08 -9.28
CA VAL A 211 15.23 -2.89 -8.05
C VAL A 211 16.63 -3.47 -7.83
N SER A 212 17.35 -3.84 -8.89
CA SER A 212 18.72 -4.37 -8.79
C SER A 212 19.66 -3.40 -8.07
N GLN A 213 19.53 -2.10 -8.34
CA GLN A 213 20.31 -1.05 -7.71
C GLN A 213 19.93 -0.87 -6.24
N LEU A 214 18.62 -0.87 -5.94
CA LEU A 214 18.10 -0.86 -4.57
C LEU A 214 18.66 -2.02 -3.75
N MET A 215 18.70 -3.21 -4.33
CA MET A 215 19.19 -4.42 -3.66
C MET A 215 20.70 -4.40 -3.39
N GLN A 216 21.46 -3.53 -4.06
CA GLN A 216 22.90 -3.33 -3.81
C GLN A 216 23.19 -2.27 -2.74
N ASP A 217 22.18 -1.54 -2.25
CA ASP A 217 22.35 -0.53 -1.21
C ASP A 217 22.49 -1.15 0.18
N GLU A 218 23.73 -1.39 0.61
CA GLU A 218 24.06 -1.95 1.93
C GLU A 218 23.55 -1.09 3.09
N ALA A 219 23.52 0.24 2.94
CA ALA A 219 23.06 1.14 3.99
C ALA A 219 21.58 0.94 4.26
N MET A 220 20.78 0.74 3.20
CA MET A 220 19.35 0.43 3.33
C MET A 220 19.11 -0.96 3.91
N HIS A 221 19.87 -1.98 3.50
CA HIS A 221 19.76 -3.31 4.12
C HIS A 221 20.07 -3.26 5.61
N LYS A 222 21.15 -2.58 6.00
CA LYS A 222 21.50 -2.39 7.40
C LYS A 222 20.42 -1.62 8.15
N TYR A 223 19.90 -0.53 7.57
CA TYR A 223 18.84 0.28 8.16
C TYR A 223 17.57 -0.55 8.43
N TRP A 224 17.19 -1.48 7.56
CA TRP A 224 15.98 -2.31 7.73
C TRP A 224 16.21 -3.66 8.39
N SER A 225 17.45 -4.09 8.59
CA SER A 225 17.80 -5.39 9.16
C SER A 225 17.12 -5.69 10.50
N TYR A 226 16.89 -4.68 11.34
CA TYR A 226 16.22 -4.84 12.63
C TYR A 226 14.71 -5.16 12.52
N ARG A 227 14.11 -4.96 11.35
CA ARG A 227 12.72 -5.31 11.02
C ARG A 227 12.59 -6.59 10.21
N MET A 228 13.71 -7.11 9.71
CA MET A 228 13.76 -8.43 9.11
C MET A 228 13.81 -9.48 10.21
N LEU A 229 13.44 -10.72 9.89
CA LEU A 229 13.54 -11.83 10.83
C LEU A 229 14.97 -11.95 11.34
N SER A 230 15.17 -11.70 12.64
CA SER A 230 16.48 -11.74 13.27
C SER A 230 16.93 -13.19 13.48
N ALA A 231 18.22 -13.44 13.28
CA ALA A 231 18.83 -14.73 13.61
C ALA A 231 18.79 -15.03 15.13
N LYS A 232 18.62 -14.01 15.99
CA LYS A 232 18.76 -14.18 17.45
C LYS A 232 17.58 -14.89 18.10
N ASN A 233 16.33 -14.61 17.71
CA ASN A 233 15.16 -15.26 18.30
C ASN A 233 13.95 -15.34 17.33
N PRO A 234 14.09 -16.09 16.22
CA PRO A 234 13.07 -16.12 15.18
C PRO A 234 11.72 -16.67 15.67
N TRP A 235 11.71 -17.58 16.65
CA TRP A 235 10.50 -18.23 17.12
C TRP A 235 9.53 -17.31 17.86
N LEU A 236 10.03 -16.28 18.55
CA LEU A 236 9.19 -15.26 19.17
C LEU A 236 8.77 -14.18 18.17
N GLU A 237 9.67 -13.80 17.26
CA GLU A 237 9.42 -12.75 16.27
C GLU A 237 8.39 -13.15 15.21
N ILE A 238 8.34 -14.44 14.83
CA ILE A 238 7.44 -14.91 13.76
C ILE A 238 5.96 -14.70 14.14
N PRO A 239 5.44 -15.21 15.28
CA PRO A 239 4.04 -14.99 15.66
C PRO A 239 3.69 -13.52 15.83
N GLU A 240 4.57 -12.74 16.47
CA GLU A 240 4.37 -11.30 16.67
C GLU A 240 4.30 -10.55 15.35
N SER A 241 5.18 -10.87 14.41
CA SER A 241 5.24 -10.22 13.11
C SER A 241 4.03 -10.58 12.25
N ILE A 242 3.61 -11.85 12.25
CA ILE A 242 2.41 -12.32 11.55
C ILE A 242 1.16 -11.68 12.14
N TRP A 243 1.07 -11.60 13.47
CA TRP A 243 0.02 -10.84 14.13
C TRP A 243 0.03 -9.37 13.70
N GLY A 244 1.20 -8.74 13.71
CA GLY A 244 1.42 -7.35 13.34
C GLY A 244 1.01 -7.02 11.91
N LEU A 245 1.08 -7.98 10.96
CA LEU A 245 0.56 -7.83 9.60
C LEU A 245 -0.95 -7.51 9.61
N PHE A 246 -1.72 -8.24 10.41
CA PHE A 246 -3.17 -8.04 10.50
C PHE A 246 -3.52 -6.89 11.44
N ALA A 247 -2.94 -6.89 12.64
CA ALA A 247 -3.24 -5.93 13.70
C ALA A 247 -3.07 -4.49 13.25
N LYS A 248 -1.92 -4.16 12.63
CA LYS A 248 -1.60 -2.78 12.24
C LYS A 248 -2.29 -2.30 10.96
N THR A 249 -3.20 -3.11 10.41
CA THR A 249 -4.21 -2.59 9.46
C THR A 249 -5.20 -1.68 10.20
N GLY A 250 -5.52 -1.98 11.46
CA GLY A 250 -6.17 -1.07 12.39
C GLY A 250 -5.16 -0.10 13.00
N SER A 251 -5.60 1.10 13.37
CA SER A 251 -4.77 2.07 14.08
C SER A 251 -5.29 2.25 15.51
N GLY A 252 -4.36 2.24 16.47
CA GLY A 252 -4.63 2.30 17.91
C GLY A 252 -4.77 0.93 18.56
N PHE A 253 -4.40 0.83 19.84
CA PHE A 253 -4.26 -0.43 20.58
C PHE A 253 -5.49 -1.36 20.52
N LEU A 254 -6.68 -0.83 20.76
CA LEU A 254 -7.91 -1.62 20.71
C LEU A 254 -8.17 -2.18 19.30
N PHE A 255 -7.94 -1.38 18.26
CA PHE A 255 -8.14 -1.81 16.89
C PHE A 255 -7.07 -2.76 16.40
N GLU A 256 -5.84 -2.61 16.87
CA GLU A 256 -4.79 -3.60 16.62
C GLU A 256 -5.22 -4.99 17.10
N ILE A 257 -5.82 -5.08 18.30
CA ILE A 257 -6.37 -6.34 18.81
C ILE A 257 -7.52 -6.85 17.94
N ILE A 258 -8.50 -5.99 17.64
CA ILE A 258 -9.68 -6.40 16.85
C ILE A 258 -9.27 -6.88 15.46
N PHE A 259 -8.41 -6.13 14.75
CA PHE A 259 -7.94 -6.48 13.41
C PHE A 259 -7.01 -7.70 13.44
N GLY A 260 -6.17 -7.84 14.46
CA GLY A 260 -5.35 -9.03 14.66
C GLY A 260 -6.21 -10.29 14.77
N ILE A 261 -7.22 -10.29 15.64
CA ILE A 261 -8.14 -11.42 15.83
C ILE A 261 -8.92 -11.70 14.55
N LEU A 262 -9.59 -10.70 13.99
CA LEU A 262 -10.45 -10.87 12.81
C LEU A 262 -9.65 -11.26 11.56
N GLY A 263 -8.47 -10.68 11.37
CA GLY A 263 -7.58 -11.01 10.26
C GLY A 263 -7.06 -12.44 10.32
N MET A 264 -6.54 -12.87 11.49
CA MET A 264 -6.06 -14.23 11.69
C MET A 264 -7.19 -15.27 11.59
N ALA A 265 -8.32 -15.02 12.25
CA ALA A 265 -9.49 -15.90 12.15
C ALA A 265 -10.05 -15.95 10.72
N GLY A 266 -10.06 -14.81 10.03
CA GLY A 266 -10.49 -14.69 8.64
C GLY A 266 -9.61 -15.46 7.68
N LEU A 267 -8.28 -15.39 7.84
CA LEU A 267 -7.34 -16.22 7.08
C LEU A 267 -7.59 -17.72 7.31
N GLY A 268 -7.72 -18.16 8.57
CA GLY A 268 -7.97 -19.57 8.90
C GLY A 268 -9.29 -20.09 8.31
N ILE A 269 -10.37 -19.31 8.42
CA ILE A 269 -11.68 -19.66 7.86
C ILE A 269 -11.65 -19.63 6.33
N ALA A 270 -10.96 -18.67 5.71
CA ALA A 270 -10.79 -18.62 4.26
C ALA A 270 -10.08 -19.87 3.73
N ILE A 271 -8.97 -20.29 4.35
CA ILE A 271 -8.24 -21.52 3.99
C ILE A 271 -9.16 -22.73 4.10
N LYS A 272 -9.89 -22.88 5.21
CA LYS A 272 -10.87 -23.96 5.42
C LYS A 272 -11.95 -23.97 4.34
N THR A 273 -12.48 -22.80 3.98
CA THR A 273 -13.52 -22.66 2.94
C THR A 273 -13.00 -23.01 1.56
N LEU A 274 -11.79 -22.55 1.20
CA LEU A 274 -11.15 -22.89 -0.07
C LEU A 274 -10.89 -24.40 -0.17
N TRP A 275 -10.41 -25.02 0.91
CA TRP A 275 -10.17 -26.47 0.97
C TRP A 275 -11.46 -27.28 0.83
N LYS A 276 -12.49 -26.96 1.62
CA LYS A 276 -13.79 -27.66 1.61
C LYS A 276 -14.48 -27.54 0.24
N ASN A 277 -14.40 -26.37 -0.39
CA ASN A 277 -15.09 -26.08 -1.65
C ASN A 277 -14.18 -26.23 -2.87
N ARG A 278 -13.03 -26.91 -2.74
CA ARG A 278 -12.02 -26.98 -3.80
C ARG A 278 -12.53 -27.57 -5.11
N ASN A 279 -13.60 -28.37 -5.11
CA ASN A 279 -14.14 -28.96 -6.35
C ASN A 279 -15.40 -28.26 -6.87
N ALA A 280 -16.17 -27.61 -5.99
CA ALA A 280 -17.55 -27.20 -6.32
C ALA A 280 -17.70 -25.73 -6.76
N LYS A 281 -16.76 -24.85 -6.39
CA LYS A 281 -16.93 -23.39 -6.56
C LYS A 281 -15.77 -22.71 -7.29
N GLN A 282 -14.90 -23.47 -7.96
CA GLN A 282 -13.66 -22.89 -8.49
C GLN A 282 -13.89 -21.79 -9.56
N ASP A 283 -15.01 -21.84 -10.29
CA ASP A 283 -15.32 -20.84 -11.34
C ASP A 283 -16.08 -19.61 -10.79
N GLN A 284 -16.40 -19.62 -9.50
CA GLN A 284 -17.10 -18.53 -8.85
C GLN A 284 -16.14 -17.40 -8.50
N ARG A 285 -16.45 -16.21 -8.99
CA ARG A 285 -15.66 -14.99 -8.78
C ARG A 285 -15.33 -14.70 -7.31
N PRO A 286 -16.28 -14.81 -6.34
CA PRO A 286 -15.96 -14.62 -4.92
C PRO A 286 -14.91 -15.61 -4.41
N TRP A 287 -14.97 -16.87 -4.87
CA TRP A 287 -14.01 -17.91 -4.50
C TRP A 287 -12.60 -17.59 -5.02
N LEU A 288 -12.48 -17.12 -6.27
CA LEU A 288 -11.20 -16.74 -6.87
C LEU A 288 -10.57 -15.51 -6.20
N LEU A 289 -11.39 -14.54 -5.79
CA LEU A 289 -10.92 -13.37 -5.02
C LEU A 289 -10.46 -13.77 -3.61
N LEU A 290 -11.16 -14.71 -2.97
CA LEU A 290 -10.74 -15.27 -1.69
C LEU A 290 -9.42 -16.05 -1.83
N LEU A 291 -9.29 -16.85 -2.89
CA LEU A 291 -8.05 -17.57 -3.21
C LEU A 291 -6.88 -16.59 -3.40
N TYR A 292 -7.09 -15.53 -4.18
CA TYR A 292 -6.09 -14.47 -4.35
C TYR A 292 -5.67 -13.88 -2.99
N ALA A 293 -6.62 -13.53 -2.12
CA ALA A 293 -6.32 -12.90 -0.83
C ALA A 293 -5.51 -13.82 0.08
N VAL A 294 -5.88 -15.11 0.15
CA VAL A 294 -5.13 -16.13 0.90
C VAL A 294 -3.73 -16.32 0.34
N LEU A 295 -3.59 -16.46 -0.98
CA LEU A 295 -2.28 -16.62 -1.63
C LEU A 295 -1.38 -15.40 -1.43
N LEU A 296 -1.94 -14.17 -1.42
CA LEU A 296 -1.19 -12.97 -1.10
C LEU A 296 -0.64 -13.00 0.32
N MET A 297 -1.47 -13.34 1.31
CA MET A 297 -1.02 -13.43 2.70
C MET A 297 0.07 -14.49 2.89
N LEU A 298 -0.12 -15.67 2.29
CA LEU A 298 0.87 -16.74 2.33
C LEU A 298 2.18 -16.32 1.65
N GLY A 299 2.10 -15.64 0.50
CA GLY A 299 3.28 -15.11 -0.19
C GLY A 299 4.05 -14.10 0.64
N ILE A 300 3.36 -13.16 1.31
CA ILE A 300 3.96 -12.19 2.23
C ILE A 300 4.67 -12.91 3.39
N ILE A 301 4.02 -13.90 4.00
CA ILE A 301 4.60 -14.68 5.11
C ILE A 301 5.84 -15.43 4.63
N VAL A 302 5.80 -16.07 3.46
CA VAL A 302 6.96 -16.77 2.88
C VAL A 302 8.11 -15.80 2.61
N LEU A 303 7.84 -14.62 2.05
CA LEU A 303 8.87 -13.60 1.81
C LEU A 303 9.49 -13.08 3.11
N PHE A 304 8.68 -12.92 4.16
CA PHE A 304 9.17 -12.57 5.50
C PHE A 304 10.06 -13.67 6.09
N LEU A 305 9.61 -14.92 6.06
CA LEU A 305 10.40 -16.08 6.54
C LEU A 305 11.72 -16.25 5.75
N ALA A 306 11.73 -15.85 4.47
CA ALA A 306 12.93 -15.83 3.64
C ALA A 306 13.84 -14.61 3.88
N GLY A 307 13.50 -13.71 4.81
CA GLY A 307 14.24 -12.47 5.09
C GLY A 307 14.23 -11.48 3.92
N LYS A 308 13.22 -11.53 3.05
CA LYS A 308 13.10 -10.69 1.84
C LYS A 308 12.12 -9.54 1.99
N LEU A 309 11.23 -9.59 2.98
CA LEU A 309 10.22 -8.56 3.21
C LEU A 309 10.06 -8.32 4.72
N PRO A 310 10.17 -7.08 5.21
CA PRO A 310 9.88 -6.79 6.62
C PRO A 310 8.38 -6.90 6.86
N LEU A 311 8.00 -7.51 7.97
CA LEU A 311 6.60 -7.68 8.35
C LEU A 311 6.28 -6.75 9.53
N SER A 312 4.98 -6.50 9.78
CA SER A 312 4.47 -5.61 10.83
C SER A 312 4.73 -4.10 10.68
N GLU A 313 5.36 -3.61 9.62
CA GLU A 313 5.50 -2.15 9.42
C GLU A 313 4.40 -1.66 8.45
N PRO A 314 3.46 -0.78 8.89
CA PRO A 314 2.25 -0.47 8.13
C PRO A 314 2.51 -0.01 6.69
N LYS A 315 3.52 0.85 6.51
CA LYS A 315 3.89 1.42 5.20
C LYS A 315 4.46 0.39 4.23
N PHE A 316 5.10 -0.68 4.71
CA PHE A 316 5.62 -1.74 3.85
C PHE A 316 4.55 -2.75 3.46
N ASN A 317 3.52 -2.90 4.29
CA ASN A 317 2.45 -3.88 4.08
C ASN A 317 1.15 -3.22 3.60
N ALA A 318 1.19 -1.96 3.18
CA ALA A 318 0.01 -1.21 2.75
C ALA A 318 -0.74 -1.90 1.59
N PHE A 319 -0.01 -2.56 0.69
CA PHE A 319 -0.57 -3.34 -0.41
C PHE A 319 -1.39 -4.56 0.06
N ALA A 320 -1.22 -5.01 1.31
CA ALA A 320 -1.97 -6.14 1.89
C ALA A 320 -3.36 -5.73 2.40
N VAL A 321 -3.59 -4.44 2.68
CA VAL A 321 -4.84 -3.92 3.30
C VAL A 321 -6.11 -4.35 2.54
N PRO A 322 -6.18 -4.27 1.19
CA PRO A 322 -7.34 -4.76 0.45
C PRO A 322 -7.62 -6.26 0.66
N ALA A 323 -6.58 -7.10 0.72
CA ALA A 323 -6.74 -8.54 0.91
C ALA A 323 -7.17 -8.89 2.34
N ILE A 324 -6.59 -8.22 3.34
CA ILE A 324 -7.01 -8.35 4.74
C ILE A 324 -8.47 -7.96 4.89
N SER A 325 -8.92 -6.89 4.22
CA SER A 325 -10.32 -6.46 4.21
C SER A 325 -11.25 -7.53 3.62
N ILE A 326 -10.86 -8.21 2.53
CA ILE A 326 -11.60 -9.34 1.97
C ILE A 326 -11.72 -10.49 2.99
N LEU A 327 -10.63 -10.84 3.68
CA LEU A 327 -10.61 -11.92 4.67
C LEU A 327 -11.53 -11.62 5.86
N ILE A 328 -11.53 -10.38 6.36
CA ILE A 328 -12.42 -9.95 7.44
C ILE A 328 -13.88 -9.99 7.00
N ILE A 329 -14.21 -9.49 5.80
CA ILE A 329 -15.58 -9.52 5.31
C ILE A 329 -16.06 -10.96 5.10
N HIS A 330 -15.21 -11.83 4.54
CA HIS A 330 -15.51 -13.25 4.37
C HIS A 330 -15.76 -13.96 5.71
N LEU A 331 -15.00 -13.61 6.76
CA LEU A 331 -15.23 -14.09 8.12
C LEU A 331 -16.61 -13.70 8.62
N LEU A 332 -16.95 -12.41 8.54
CA LEU A 332 -18.22 -11.87 9.02
C LEU A 332 -19.40 -12.52 8.29
N ASP A 333 -19.28 -12.69 6.97
CA ASP A 333 -20.28 -13.38 6.15
C ASP A 333 -20.45 -14.84 6.56
N THR A 334 -19.35 -15.57 6.76
CA THR A 334 -19.39 -16.97 7.23
C THR A 334 -20.07 -17.09 8.61
N ILE A 335 -19.82 -16.16 9.53
CA ILE A 335 -20.47 -16.12 10.85
C ILE A 335 -21.97 -15.80 10.71
N TYR A 336 -22.33 -14.93 9.77
CA TYR A 336 -23.71 -14.57 9.47
C TYR A 336 -24.49 -15.79 8.93
N GLU A 337 -23.92 -16.48 7.94
CA GLU A 337 -24.48 -17.71 7.35
C GLU A 337 -24.63 -18.83 8.39
N ALA A 338 -23.73 -18.88 9.39
CA ALA A 338 -23.84 -19.80 10.53
C ALA A 338 -24.93 -19.43 11.56
N GLY A 339 -25.79 -18.46 11.25
CA GLY A 339 -26.94 -18.07 12.07
C GLY A 339 -26.62 -17.09 13.21
N ARG A 340 -25.37 -16.63 13.34
CA ARG A 340 -24.94 -15.72 14.44
C ARG A 340 -25.10 -14.25 14.07
N LYS A 341 -26.26 -13.88 13.51
CA LYS A 341 -26.54 -12.54 12.96
C LYS A 341 -26.29 -11.40 13.96
N LYS A 342 -26.70 -11.57 15.22
CA LYS A 342 -26.49 -10.56 16.27
C LYS A 342 -25.01 -10.28 16.52
N ALA A 343 -24.16 -11.31 16.55
CA ALA A 343 -22.73 -11.15 16.75
C ALA A 343 -22.09 -10.37 15.59
N VAL A 344 -22.46 -10.70 14.35
CA VAL A 344 -21.98 -9.97 13.15
C VAL A 344 -22.39 -8.51 13.19
N LEU A 345 -23.64 -8.21 13.59
CA LEU A 345 -24.11 -6.84 13.71
C LEU A 345 -23.29 -6.05 14.73
N TRP A 346 -23.04 -6.62 15.91
CA TRP A 346 -22.22 -5.98 16.96
C TRP A 346 -20.77 -5.75 16.51
N ILE A 347 -20.13 -6.78 15.93
CA ILE A 347 -18.75 -6.66 15.43
C ILE A 347 -18.68 -5.60 14.33
N THR A 348 -19.63 -5.62 13.39
CA THR A 348 -19.67 -4.65 12.29
C THR A 348 -19.90 -3.24 12.80
N ALA A 349 -20.82 -3.03 13.74
CA ALA A 349 -21.07 -1.72 14.36
C ALA A 349 -19.81 -1.21 15.10
N LEU A 350 -19.13 -2.07 15.85
CA LEU A 350 -17.87 -1.75 16.53
C LEU A 350 -16.79 -1.34 15.51
N LEU A 351 -16.67 -2.08 14.41
CA LEU A 351 -15.75 -1.73 13.33
C LEU A 351 -16.10 -0.37 12.70
N PHE A 352 -17.36 -0.12 12.37
CA PHE A 352 -17.77 1.18 11.79
C PHE A 352 -17.45 2.36 12.72
N ALA A 353 -17.89 2.28 13.98
CA ALA A 353 -17.62 3.33 14.97
C ALA A 353 -16.12 3.53 15.18
N GLY A 354 -15.39 2.42 15.24
CA GLY A 354 -13.96 2.41 15.43
C GLY A 354 -13.14 3.01 14.32
N LEU A 355 -13.39 2.57 13.09
CA LEU A 355 -12.66 3.03 11.91
C LEU A 355 -13.00 4.50 11.61
N ALA A 356 -14.26 4.92 11.78
CA ALA A 356 -14.64 6.32 11.68
C ALA A 356 -13.98 7.16 12.78
N GLY A 357 -13.99 6.66 14.01
CA GLY A 357 -13.31 7.29 15.15
C GLY A 357 -11.81 7.45 14.90
N ASN A 358 -11.16 6.46 14.29
CA ASN A 358 -9.74 6.52 13.95
C ASN A 358 -9.42 7.59 12.90
N ILE A 359 -10.26 7.74 11.86
CA ILE A 359 -10.08 8.79 10.86
C ILE A 359 -10.18 10.16 11.53
N VAL A 360 -11.21 10.37 12.35
CA VAL A 360 -11.42 11.64 13.06
C VAL A 360 -10.27 11.91 14.04
N SER A 361 -9.88 10.93 14.84
CA SER A 361 -8.79 11.08 15.82
C SER A 361 -7.46 11.34 15.13
N THR A 362 -7.15 10.69 14.00
CA THR A 362 -5.91 10.92 13.26
C THR A 362 -5.87 12.33 12.66
N VAL A 363 -7.01 12.82 12.15
CA VAL A 363 -7.13 14.21 11.68
C VAL A 363 -6.91 15.19 12.84
N ILE A 364 -7.54 14.98 13.99
CA ILE A 364 -7.36 15.84 15.18
C ILE A 364 -5.89 15.79 15.64
N ASN A 365 -5.34 14.60 15.86
CA ASN A 365 -3.97 14.38 16.32
C ASN A 365 -2.93 14.98 15.37
N SER A 366 -3.20 15.00 14.06
CA SER A 366 -2.31 15.65 13.09
C SER A 366 -2.08 17.13 13.36
N PHE A 367 -2.97 17.80 14.12
CA PHE A 367 -2.88 19.22 14.46
C PHE A 367 -2.74 19.48 15.96
N THR A 368 -3.08 18.52 16.83
CA THR A 368 -3.04 18.69 18.29
C THR A 368 -1.87 17.97 18.97
N ALA A 369 -1.24 17.00 18.30
CA ALA A 369 -0.15 16.24 18.90
C ALA A 369 1.07 17.12 19.20
N PRO A 370 1.84 16.83 20.28
CA PRO A 370 3.08 17.54 20.58
C PRO A 370 4.06 17.59 19.40
N GLU A 371 4.10 16.53 18.60
CA GLU A 371 4.90 16.42 17.38
C GLU A 371 4.52 17.49 16.36
N TYR A 372 3.24 17.85 16.23
CA TYR A 372 2.81 18.92 15.34
C TYR A 372 3.38 20.26 15.80
N SER A 373 3.26 20.57 17.09
CA SER A 373 3.84 21.79 17.67
C SER A 373 5.36 21.86 17.48
N LYS A 374 6.05 20.73 17.65
CA LYS A 374 7.48 20.58 17.35
C LYS A 374 7.78 20.86 15.88
N ARG A 375 7.06 20.22 14.94
CA ARG A 375 7.23 20.43 13.49
C ARG A 375 7.00 21.89 13.09
N VAL A 376 5.97 22.54 13.63
CA VAL A 376 5.67 23.96 13.34
C VAL A 376 6.79 24.86 13.86
N ARG A 377 7.33 24.56 15.05
CA ARG A 377 8.47 25.29 15.62
C ARG A 377 9.71 25.15 14.76
N ILE A 378 10.06 23.93 14.34
CA ILE A 378 11.17 23.67 13.41
C ILE A 378 10.98 24.47 12.13
N TYR A 379 9.79 24.43 11.54
CA TYR A 379 9.48 25.15 10.31
C TYR A 379 9.66 26.66 10.46
N LYS A 380 9.07 27.27 11.50
CA LYS A 380 9.20 28.70 11.79
C LYS A 380 10.65 29.12 12.07
N ASN A 381 11.37 28.32 12.86
CA ASN A 381 12.78 28.57 13.17
C ASN A 381 13.64 28.50 11.90
N THR A 382 13.39 27.52 11.04
CA THR A 382 14.09 27.37 9.75
C THR A 382 13.80 28.55 8.82
N GLU A 383 12.54 28.95 8.71
CA GLU A 383 12.12 30.12 7.92
C GLU A 383 12.81 31.40 8.42
N GLN A 384 12.79 31.65 9.73
CA GLN A 384 13.45 32.81 10.32
C GLN A 384 14.97 32.77 10.13
N ALA A 385 15.60 31.60 10.25
CA ALA A 385 17.02 31.44 9.98
C ALA A 385 17.36 31.74 8.51
N ILE A 386 16.50 31.32 7.57
CA ILE A 386 16.65 31.63 6.14
C ILE A 386 16.60 33.14 5.90
N VAL A 387 15.57 33.81 6.41
CA VAL A 387 15.41 35.26 6.24
C VAL A 387 16.60 36.01 6.85
N LYS A 388 17.02 35.66 8.06
CA LYS A 388 18.17 36.30 8.72
C LYS A 388 19.48 36.08 7.96
N ALA A 389 19.72 34.88 7.45
CA ALA A 389 20.92 34.58 6.70
C ALA A 389 20.99 35.36 5.39
N GLN A 390 19.86 35.46 4.67
CA GLN A 390 19.74 36.29 3.47
C GLN A 390 20.01 37.77 3.75
N GLN A 391 19.44 38.30 4.84
CA GLN A 391 19.67 39.70 5.26
C GLN A 391 21.12 39.96 5.65
N ALA A 392 21.79 38.99 6.27
CA ALA A 392 23.18 39.12 6.71
C ALA A 392 24.21 38.76 5.62
N GLY A 393 23.78 38.33 4.43
CA GLY A 393 24.68 37.89 3.37
C GLY A 393 25.51 36.64 3.73
N VAL A 394 25.07 35.85 4.70
CA VAL A 394 25.79 34.63 5.12
C VAL A 394 25.28 33.41 4.35
N PRO A 395 26.18 32.52 3.87
CA PRO A 395 25.76 31.31 3.18
C PRO A 395 24.94 30.42 4.09
N LEU A 396 23.85 29.87 3.55
CA LEU A 396 22.92 29.05 4.31
C LEU A 396 23.48 27.64 4.51
N LEU A 397 23.89 27.31 5.73
CA LEU A 397 24.20 25.94 6.14
C LEU A 397 23.02 25.41 6.96
N VAL A 398 22.20 24.56 6.35
CA VAL A 398 21.18 23.79 7.10
C VAL A 398 21.92 22.68 7.84
N THR A 399 22.31 22.94 9.09
CA THR A 399 22.88 21.91 9.95
C THR A 399 21.77 21.07 10.57
N PRO A 400 22.05 19.81 10.98
CA PRO A 400 21.11 19.03 11.76
C PRO A 400 20.62 19.76 13.02
N GLY A 401 21.44 20.62 13.61
CA GLY A 401 21.03 21.39 14.78
C GLY A 401 20.06 22.54 14.50
N VAL A 402 20.06 23.09 13.28
CA VAL A 402 19.05 24.07 12.84
C VAL A 402 17.78 23.35 12.39
N ALA A 403 17.91 22.20 11.73
CA ALA A 403 16.78 21.41 11.24
C ALA A 403 16.08 20.61 12.36
N TYR A 404 16.80 20.24 13.42
CA TYR A 404 16.32 19.38 14.52
C TYR A 404 16.90 19.81 15.88
N PRO A 405 16.64 21.04 16.33
CA PRO A 405 17.18 21.54 17.61
C PRO A 405 16.80 20.67 18.80
N ASP A 406 15.66 19.98 18.73
CA ASP A 406 15.16 19.13 19.81
C ASP A 406 15.61 17.66 19.71
N ASP A 407 16.24 17.24 18.60
CA ASP A 407 16.74 15.86 18.41
C ASP A 407 18.26 15.76 18.50
N ILE A 408 18.96 16.86 18.82
CA ILE A 408 20.32 16.79 19.36
C ILE A 408 20.18 16.21 20.77
N VAL A 409 20.07 14.89 20.85
CA VAL A 409 20.45 14.18 22.07
C VAL A 409 21.87 14.65 22.33
N HIS A 410 22.09 15.34 23.45
CA HIS A 410 23.44 15.69 23.89
C HIS A 410 24.26 14.41 23.83
N VAL A 411 25.09 14.28 22.78
CA VAL A 411 26.18 13.34 22.80
C VAL A 411 27.05 13.92 23.89
N ALA A 412 26.93 13.35 25.09
CA ALA A 412 27.75 13.75 26.22
C ALA A 412 29.22 13.69 25.74
N PRO A 413 30.00 14.76 25.98
CA PRO A 413 31.37 14.85 25.49
C PRO A 413 32.24 13.71 25.98
#